data_AF-A0A315ZBE1-F1
#
_entry.id   AF-A0A315ZBE1-F1
#
_cell.length_a   1.000
_cell.length_b   1.000
_cell.length_c   1.000
_cell.angle_alpha   90.00
_cell.angle_beta   90.00
_cell.angle_gamma   90.00
#
_symmetry.space_group_name_H-M   'P 1'
#
loop_
_entity.id
_entity.type
_entity.pdbx_description
1 polymer ?
#
loop_
_entity_poly.entity_id
_entity_poly.type
_entity_poly.pdbx_seq_one_letter_code
_entity_poly.pdbx_strand_id
1 'polypeptide(L)'
;MNTFDFSPVFGASNYSDYATNETEAQVFIDEIFDLQQAVESESQKDEIDQRNDVQSRPDVEANIQSLEEDITYLDGKIPTLPDGKIKDDHILDRDRKSVQLRTTQNSYERRYKFLFVKRAMEIELNNALSAEYLELLNNFFSYCDTQSWTINDYGLRSN
;
A
#
# COMPACT_ATOMS: atom_id res chain seq x y z
N MET A 1 -6.88 20.70 -6.50
CA MET A 1 -6.62 19.28 -6.84
C MET A 1 -7.00 19.14 -8.29
N ASN A 2 -6.12 18.65 -9.16
CA ASN A 2 -6.57 18.28 -10.51
C ASN A 2 -7.33 16.97 -10.34
N THR A 3 -8.64 17.00 -10.49
CA THR A 3 -9.54 15.85 -10.49
C THR A 3 -9.19 14.95 -11.68
N PHE A 4 -9.22 13.63 -11.53
CA PHE A 4 -9.11 12.76 -12.70
C PHE A 4 -10.43 12.82 -13.46
N ASP A 5 -10.40 13.38 -14.66
CA ASP A 5 -11.60 13.51 -15.48
C ASP A 5 -11.78 12.26 -16.35
N PHE A 6 -12.66 11.36 -15.91
CA PHE A 6 -13.06 10.17 -16.67
C PHE A 6 -14.21 10.43 -17.67
N SER A 7 -14.81 11.63 -17.65
CA SER A 7 -15.94 11.97 -18.52
C SER A 7 -15.67 11.87 -20.04
N PRO A 8 -14.43 12.07 -20.55
CA PRO A 8 -14.13 11.83 -21.97
C PRO A 8 -14.24 10.36 -22.39
N VAL A 9 -14.10 9.44 -21.43
CA VAL A 9 -14.21 7.99 -21.67
C VAL A 9 -15.63 7.53 -21.39
N PHE A 10 -16.23 7.96 -20.30
CA PHE A 10 -17.57 7.52 -19.89
C PHE A 10 -18.33 8.65 -19.20
N GLY A 11 -19.41 9.12 -19.81
CA GLY A 11 -20.16 10.29 -19.36
C GLY A 11 -21.54 10.42 -20.03
N ALA A 12 -22.31 11.40 -19.59
CA ALA A 12 -23.70 11.59 -20.02
C ALA A 12 -23.88 11.68 -21.54
N SER A 13 -22.87 12.12 -22.27
CA SER A 13 -22.90 12.22 -23.73
C SER A 13 -22.74 10.88 -24.47
N ASN A 14 -22.23 9.83 -23.81
CA ASN A 14 -21.90 8.56 -24.46
C ASN A 14 -22.39 7.30 -23.71
N TYR A 15 -23.21 7.41 -22.64
CA TYR A 15 -23.77 6.24 -21.97
C TYR A 15 -24.55 5.29 -22.89
N SER A 16 -25.29 5.84 -23.85
CA SER A 16 -26.05 5.08 -24.84
C SER A 16 -25.16 4.25 -25.79
N ASP A 17 -23.87 4.59 -25.91
CA ASP A 17 -22.93 3.84 -26.73
C ASP A 17 -22.47 2.56 -26.01
N TYR A 18 -22.61 2.49 -24.69
CA TYR A 18 -22.21 1.35 -23.85
C TYR A 18 -23.39 0.48 -23.41
N ALA A 19 -24.57 1.08 -23.20
CA ALA A 19 -25.77 0.35 -22.81
C ALA A 19 -27.01 0.89 -23.54
N THR A 20 -27.59 0.05 -24.40
CA THR A 20 -28.80 0.37 -25.17
C THR A 20 -30.08 -0.24 -24.57
N ASN A 21 -29.94 -1.16 -23.63
CA ASN A 21 -31.03 -1.84 -22.94
C ASN A 21 -30.65 -2.23 -21.51
N GLU A 22 -31.65 -2.62 -20.71
CA GLU A 22 -31.50 -3.01 -19.30
C GLU A 22 -30.48 -4.15 -19.10
N THR A 23 -30.51 -5.17 -19.98
CA THR A 23 -29.58 -6.31 -19.89
C THR A 23 -28.14 -5.88 -20.09
N GLU A 24 -27.86 -5.03 -21.08
CA GLU A 24 -26.51 -4.50 -21.32
C GLU A 24 -26.04 -3.61 -20.16
N ALA A 25 -26.93 -2.78 -19.61
CA ALA A 25 -26.60 -1.99 -18.43
C ALA A 25 -26.27 -2.87 -17.21
N GLN A 26 -27.01 -3.96 -17.01
CA GLN A 26 -26.73 -4.91 -15.93
C GLN A 26 -25.38 -5.61 -16.12
N VAL A 27 -25.08 -6.09 -17.33
CA VAL A 27 -23.78 -6.72 -17.63
C VAL A 27 -22.63 -5.76 -17.37
N PHE A 28 -22.77 -4.49 -17.79
CA PHE A 28 -21.78 -3.47 -17.52
C PHE A 28 -21.57 -3.28 -16.01
N ILE A 29 -22.64 -3.16 -15.22
CA ILE A 29 -22.53 -3.01 -13.75
C ILE A 29 -21.93 -4.26 -13.08
N ASP A 30 -22.26 -5.46 -13.55
CA ASP A 30 -21.68 -6.71 -13.02
C ASP A 30 -20.15 -6.73 -13.23
N GLU A 31 -19.68 -6.40 -14.42
CA GLU A 31 -18.23 -6.35 -14.73
C GLU A 31 -17.49 -5.28 -13.91
N ILE A 32 -18.12 -4.12 -13.76
CA ILE A 32 -17.63 -3.00 -12.96
C ILE A 32 -17.54 -3.38 -11.47
N PHE A 33 -18.53 -4.09 -10.95
CA PHE A 33 -18.56 -4.57 -9.56
C PHE A 33 -17.46 -5.59 -9.30
N ASP A 34 -17.25 -6.54 -10.21
CA ASP A 34 -16.17 -7.53 -10.11
C ASP A 34 -14.78 -6.87 -10.11
N LEU A 35 -14.58 -5.87 -10.99
CA LEU A 35 -13.35 -5.08 -11.02
C LEU A 35 -13.14 -4.30 -9.71
N GLN A 36 -14.18 -3.66 -9.19
CA GLN A 36 -14.09 -2.92 -7.94
C GLN A 36 -13.73 -3.83 -6.77
N GLN A 37 -14.36 -5.01 -6.65
CA GLN A 37 -14.00 -5.97 -5.60
C GLN A 37 -12.52 -6.40 -5.67
N ALA A 38 -11.99 -6.60 -6.88
CA ALA A 38 -10.59 -6.96 -7.05
C ALA A 38 -9.66 -5.84 -6.56
N VAL A 39 -9.96 -4.58 -6.93
CA VAL A 39 -9.17 -3.40 -6.54
C VAL A 39 -9.28 -3.11 -5.03
N GLU A 40 -10.47 -3.23 -4.45
CA GLU A 40 -10.70 -3.04 -3.01
C GLU A 40 -9.95 -4.09 -2.20
N SER A 41 -9.97 -5.35 -2.62
CA SER A 41 -9.25 -6.43 -1.95
C SER A 41 -7.73 -6.20 -1.95
N GLU A 42 -7.18 -5.77 -3.09
CA GLU A 42 -5.75 -5.43 -3.19
C GLU A 42 -5.40 -4.20 -2.32
N SER A 43 -6.23 -3.15 -2.37
CA SER A 43 -6.04 -1.94 -1.57
C SER A 43 -6.10 -2.22 -0.07
N GLN A 44 -7.06 -3.03 0.39
CA GLN A 44 -7.16 -3.45 1.79
C GLN A 44 -5.92 -4.22 2.26
N LYS A 45 -5.38 -5.09 1.40
CA LYS A 45 -4.14 -5.81 1.70
C LYS A 45 -2.97 -4.86 1.85
N ASP A 46 -2.83 -3.90 0.93
CA ASP A 46 -1.77 -2.90 1.01
C ASP A 46 -1.90 -2.01 2.25
N GLU A 47 -3.11 -1.64 2.65
CA GLU A 47 -3.38 -0.91 3.90
C GLU A 47 -2.98 -1.70 5.15
N ILE A 48 -3.29 -3.00 5.18
CA ILE A 48 -2.89 -3.90 6.28
C ILE A 48 -1.37 -4.00 6.35
N ASP A 49 -0.71 -4.23 5.22
CA ASP A 49 0.76 -4.31 5.14
C ASP A 49 1.40 -2.98 5.58
N GLN A 50 0.87 -1.85 5.13
CA GLN A 50 1.33 -0.52 5.52
C GLN A 50 1.17 -0.29 7.03
N ARG A 51 0.05 -0.72 7.62
CA ARG A 51 -0.19 -0.63 9.07
C ARG A 51 0.78 -1.50 9.87
N ASN A 52 1.02 -2.72 9.42
CA ASN A 52 2.00 -3.62 10.03
C ASN A 52 3.42 -3.02 9.95
N ASP A 53 3.74 -2.37 8.83
CA ASP A 53 5.02 -1.69 8.65
C ASP A 53 5.15 -0.48 9.59
N VAL A 54 4.10 0.33 9.78
CA VAL A 54 4.07 1.42 10.76
C VAL A 54 4.36 0.90 12.17
N GLN A 55 3.74 -0.22 12.56
CA GLN A 55 3.88 -0.78 13.90
C GLN A 55 5.25 -1.39 14.16
N SER A 56 5.82 -2.08 13.17
CA SER A 56 7.09 -2.81 13.33
C SER A 56 8.32 -1.93 13.08
N ARG A 57 8.17 -0.79 12.41
CA ARG A 57 9.29 0.11 12.09
C ARG A 57 10.07 0.57 13.34
N PRO A 58 9.44 1.03 14.44
CA PRO A 58 10.17 1.44 15.64
C PRO A 58 10.99 0.30 16.27
N ASP A 59 10.47 -0.93 16.25
CA ASP A 59 11.19 -2.11 16.77
C ASP A 59 12.46 -2.39 15.97
N VAL A 60 12.40 -2.22 14.64
CA VAL A 60 13.58 -2.38 13.78
C VAL A 60 14.58 -1.25 13.99
N GLU A 61 14.13 -0.01 14.19
CA GLU A 61 15.00 1.13 14.54
C GLU A 61 15.71 0.90 15.89
N ALA A 62 14.98 0.43 16.90
CA ALA A 62 15.54 0.10 18.21
C ALA A 62 16.58 -1.03 18.13
N ASN A 63 16.34 -2.05 17.29
CA ASN A 63 17.30 -3.11 17.06
C ASN A 63 18.58 -2.62 16.36
N ILE A 64 18.45 -1.72 15.38
CA ILE A 64 19.61 -1.06 14.74
C ILE A 64 20.42 -0.29 15.78
N GLN A 65 19.76 0.53 16.60
CA GLN A 65 20.42 1.30 17.65
C GLN A 65 21.13 0.39 18.67
N SER A 66 20.47 -0.68 19.13
CA SER A 66 21.07 -1.63 20.06
C SER A 66 22.32 -2.32 19.48
N LEU A 67 22.30 -2.66 18.19
CA LEU A 67 23.47 -3.24 17.52
C LEU A 67 24.62 -2.23 17.38
N GLU A 68 24.32 -0.95 17.09
CA GLU A 68 25.31 0.12 17.04
C GLU A 68 25.96 0.38 18.41
N GLU A 69 25.16 0.39 19.47
CA GLU A 69 25.62 0.53 20.85
C GLU A 69 26.53 -0.65 21.26
N ASP A 70 26.13 -1.89 20.97
CA ASP A 70 26.93 -3.08 21.26
C ASP A 70 28.27 -3.08 20.51
N ILE A 71 28.26 -2.71 19.23
CA ILE A 71 29.49 -2.62 18.42
C ILE A 71 30.41 -1.54 19.00
N THR A 72 29.86 -0.37 19.33
CA THR A 72 30.62 0.74 19.94
C THR A 72 31.26 0.31 21.26
N TYR A 73 30.51 -0.41 22.09
CA TYR A 73 31.02 -0.97 23.34
C TYR A 73 32.17 -1.97 23.10
N LEU A 74 32.01 -2.88 22.14
CA LEU A 74 33.04 -3.87 21.80
C LEU A 74 34.30 -3.21 21.22
N ASP A 75 34.15 -2.22 20.34
CA ASP A 75 35.26 -1.44 19.77
C ASP A 75 36.03 -0.67 20.86
N GLY A 76 35.36 -0.22 21.93
CA GLY A 76 36.01 0.39 23.10
C GLY A 76 36.70 -0.63 24.02
N LYS A 77 36.17 -1.85 24.10
CA LYS A 77 36.67 -2.90 25.01
C LYS A 77 37.83 -3.71 24.42
N ILE A 78 37.74 -4.11 23.15
CA ILE A 78 38.74 -4.96 22.46
C ILE A 78 40.17 -4.43 22.60
N PRO A 79 40.46 -3.11 22.49
CA PRO A 79 41.81 -2.57 22.65
C PRO A 79 42.40 -2.77 24.05
N THR A 80 41.54 -2.90 25.08
CA THR A 80 41.97 -3.07 26.48
C THR A 80 42.21 -4.53 26.87
N LEU A 81 41.80 -5.48 26.02
CA LEU A 81 41.94 -6.91 26.29
C LEU A 81 43.35 -7.40 25.93
N PRO A 82 43.93 -8.28 26.75
CA PRO A 82 45.19 -8.95 26.41
C PRO A 82 44.99 -9.84 25.19
N ASP A 83 46.05 -10.00 24.39
CA ASP A 83 46.01 -10.88 23.23
C ASP A 83 45.74 -12.33 23.64
N GLY A 84 45.02 -13.05 22.77
CA GLY A 84 44.61 -14.43 22.97
C GLY A 84 43.10 -14.60 22.90
N LYS A 85 42.64 -15.81 23.26
CA LYS A 85 41.28 -16.28 22.99
C LYS A 85 40.17 -15.31 23.42
N ILE A 86 40.30 -14.66 24.57
CA ILE A 86 39.27 -13.71 25.06
C ILE A 86 39.10 -12.54 24.09
N LYS A 87 40.20 -11.97 23.60
CA LYS A 87 40.17 -10.87 22.63
C LYS A 87 39.64 -11.36 21.28
N ASP A 88 40.08 -12.53 20.82
CA ASP A 88 39.60 -13.14 19.59
C ASP A 88 38.08 -13.39 19.62
N ASP A 89 37.55 -13.89 20.74
CA ASP A 89 36.12 -14.12 20.95
C ASP A 89 35.31 -12.80 20.87
N HIS A 90 35.83 -11.70 21.43
CA HIS A 90 35.18 -10.39 21.34
C HIS A 90 35.25 -9.79 19.92
N ILE A 91 36.35 -10.00 19.19
CA ILE A 91 36.47 -9.60 17.78
C ILE A 91 35.43 -10.33 16.94
N LEU A 92 35.29 -11.65 17.14
CA LEU A 92 34.29 -12.45 16.45
C LEU A 92 32.86 -12.00 16.78
N ASP A 93 32.56 -11.66 18.03
CA ASP A 93 31.25 -11.13 18.42
C ASP A 93 30.96 -9.78 17.76
N ARG A 94 31.94 -8.88 17.73
CA ARG A 94 31.85 -7.58 17.05
C ARG A 94 31.54 -7.76 15.56
N ASP A 95 32.28 -8.64 14.89
CA ASP A 95 32.11 -8.90 13.47
C ASP A 95 30.72 -9.51 13.17
N ARG A 96 30.24 -10.43 14.00
CA ARG A 96 28.87 -10.99 13.88
C ARG A 96 27.81 -9.90 14.00
N LYS A 97 27.93 -9.03 15.01
CA LYS A 97 27.01 -7.91 15.21
C LYS A 97 27.07 -6.90 14.07
N SER A 98 28.25 -6.65 13.50
CA SER A 98 28.40 -5.79 12.31
C SER A 98 27.71 -6.35 11.07
N VAL A 99 27.78 -7.67 10.85
CA VAL A 99 27.05 -8.33 9.77
C VAL A 99 25.54 -8.24 10.00
N GLN A 100 25.09 -8.46 11.24
CA GLN A 100 23.69 -8.33 11.62
C GLN A 100 23.18 -6.90 11.41
N LEU A 101 23.92 -5.89 11.88
CA LEU A 101 23.60 -4.47 11.70
C LEU A 101 23.40 -4.13 10.23
N ARG A 102 24.37 -4.49 9.38
CA ARG A 102 24.29 -4.25 7.93
C ARG A 102 23.06 -4.92 7.30
N THR A 103 22.74 -6.14 7.73
CA THR A 103 21.58 -6.87 7.21
C THR A 103 20.27 -6.21 7.63
N THR A 104 20.16 -5.82 8.90
CA THR A 104 18.99 -5.12 9.44
C THR A 104 18.80 -3.74 8.79
N GLN A 105 19.88 -2.96 8.64
CA GLN A 105 19.84 -1.67 7.96
C GLN A 105 19.38 -1.83 6.50
N ASN A 106 19.94 -2.78 5.75
CA ASN A 106 19.51 -3.03 4.37
C ASN A 106 18.02 -3.39 4.26
N SER A 107 17.53 -4.23 5.17
CA SER A 107 16.10 -4.57 5.23
C SER A 107 15.24 -3.36 5.59
N TYR A 108 15.71 -2.55 6.55
CA TYR A 108 15.04 -1.33 6.95
C TYR A 108 14.93 -0.33 5.79
N GLU A 109 16.01 -0.11 5.05
CA GLU A 109 16.01 0.80 3.90
C GLU A 109 15.07 0.36 2.79
N ARG A 110 15.06 -0.94 2.49
CA ARG A 110 14.19 -1.51 1.46
C ARG A 110 12.72 -1.50 1.87
N ARG A 111 12.41 -1.58 3.16
CA ARG A 111 11.03 -1.67 3.62
C ARG A 111 10.45 -0.33 4.03
N TYR A 112 11.20 0.49 4.78
CA TYR A 112 10.64 1.63 5.53
C TYR A 112 11.05 3.02 5.02
N LYS A 113 11.95 3.13 4.02
CA LYS A 113 12.31 4.43 3.40
C LYS A 113 11.36 4.77 2.25
N PHE A 114 11.89 4.91 1.03
CA PHE A 114 11.12 5.37 -0.12
C PHE A 114 9.93 4.45 -0.44
N LEU A 115 10.12 3.13 -0.32
CA LEU A 115 9.07 2.16 -0.64
C LEU A 115 7.85 2.25 0.29
N PHE A 116 8.07 2.54 1.58
CA PHE A 116 6.98 2.78 2.53
C PHE A 116 6.16 4.03 2.20
N VAL A 117 6.84 5.13 1.83
CA VAL A 117 6.15 6.37 1.43
C VAL A 117 5.42 6.16 0.10
N LYS A 118 6.05 5.48 -0.86
CA LYS A 118 5.45 5.14 -2.14
C LYS A 118 4.17 4.34 -1.96
N ARG A 119 4.19 3.29 -1.14
CA ARG A 119 3.00 2.47 -0.83
C ARG A 119 1.90 3.30 -0.19
N ALA A 120 2.22 4.16 0.79
CA ALA A 120 1.24 5.06 1.39
C ALA A 120 0.60 5.98 0.34
N MET A 121 1.39 6.54 -0.58
CA MET A 121 0.87 7.38 -1.67
C MET A 121 -0.01 6.60 -2.64
N GLU A 122 0.34 5.34 -2.95
CA GLU A 122 -0.46 4.47 -3.82
C GLU A 122 -1.83 4.14 -3.19
N ILE A 123 -1.87 3.87 -1.89
CA ILE A 123 -3.13 3.68 -1.13
C ILE A 123 -4.01 4.93 -1.21
N GLU A 124 -3.46 6.10 -0.89
CA GLU A 124 -4.21 7.37 -0.91
C GLU A 124 -4.70 7.72 -2.33
N LEU A 125 -3.88 7.43 -3.36
CA LEU A 125 -4.26 7.61 -4.75
C LEU A 125 -5.42 6.68 -5.13
N ASN A 126 -5.35 5.40 -4.76
CA ASN A 126 -6.44 4.44 -5.02
C ASN A 126 -7.73 4.88 -4.34
N ASN A 127 -7.67 5.32 -3.08
CA ASN A 127 -8.83 5.82 -2.35
C ASN A 127 -9.46 7.05 -3.02
N ALA A 128 -8.64 7.98 -3.52
CA ALA A 128 -9.13 9.14 -4.27
C ALA A 128 -9.78 8.74 -5.61
N LEU A 129 -9.16 7.83 -6.36
CA LEU A 129 -9.69 7.32 -7.63
C LEU A 129 -11.00 6.56 -7.44
N SER A 130 -11.12 5.75 -6.38
CA SER A 130 -12.35 5.04 -6.05
C SER A 130 -13.52 6.01 -5.79
N ALA A 131 -13.29 7.15 -5.13
CA ALA A 131 -14.33 8.13 -4.88
C ALA A 131 -14.86 8.77 -6.18
N GLU A 132 -13.95 9.18 -7.07
CA GLU A 132 -14.32 9.77 -8.38
C GLU A 132 -15.01 8.74 -9.28
N TYR A 133 -14.58 7.47 -9.23
CA TYR A 133 -15.21 6.36 -9.95
C TYR A 133 -16.65 6.10 -9.48
N LEU A 134 -16.91 6.11 -8.16
CA LEU A 134 -18.27 5.94 -7.64
C LEU A 134 -19.19 7.08 -8.08
N GLU A 135 -18.70 8.32 -8.13
CA GLU A 135 -19.46 9.47 -8.66
C GLU A 135 -19.86 9.27 -10.14
N LEU A 136 -18.94 8.74 -10.95
CA LEU A 136 -19.18 8.38 -12.34
C LEU A 136 -20.31 7.33 -12.49
N LEU A 137 -20.29 6.31 -11.63
CA LEU A 137 -21.30 5.26 -11.62
C LEU A 137 -22.68 5.79 -11.20
N ASN A 138 -22.75 6.72 -10.24
CA ASN A 138 -24.02 7.38 -9.89
C ASN A 138 -24.66 8.10 -11.07
N ASN A 139 -23.85 8.75 -11.92
CA ASN A 139 -24.35 9.40 -13.11
C ASN A 139 -24.90 8.39 -14.13
N PHE A 140 -24.27 7.21 -14.25
CA PHE A 140 -24.78 6.13 -15.07
C PHE A 140 -26.05 5.48 -14.50
N PHE A 141 -26.11 5.24 -13.18
CA PHE A 141 -27.34 4.80 -12.51
C PHE A 141 -28.48 5.77 -12.75
N SER A 142 -28.20 7.08 -12.68
CA SER A 142 -29.19 8.13 -13.00
C SER A 142 -29.66 8.03 -14.46
N TYR A 143 -28.75 7.75 -15.40
CA TYR A 143 -29.14 7.48 -16.79
C TYR A 143 -30.05 6.25 -16.91
N CYS A 144 -29.72 5.13 -16.28
CA CYS A 144 -30.57 3.93 -16.27
C CYS A 144 -31.96 4.23 -15.68
N ASP A 145 -32.02 5.03 -14.61
CA ASP A 145 -33.28 5.46 -14.00
C ASP A 145 -34.13 6.29 -15.00
N THR A 146 -33.52 7.17 -15.80
CA THR A 146 -34.26 7.92 -16.86
C THR A 146 -34.84 7.01 -17.94
N GLN A 147 -34.22 5.85 -18.17
CA GLN A 147 -34.73 4.83 -19.09
C GLN A 147 -35.76 3.89 -18.43
N SER A 148 -36.04 4.08 -17.14
CA SER A 148 -36.87 3.19 -16.31
C SER A 148 -36.34 1.76 -16.22
N TRP A 149 -35.02 1.57 -16.34
CA TRP A 149 -34.39 0.26 -16.19
C TRP A 149 -34.18 -0.07 -14.71
N THR A 150 -34.43 -1.32 -14.34
CA THR A 150 -34.17 -1.81 -12.98
C THR A 150 -32.89 -2.64 -12.98
N ILE A 151 -31.81 -2.08 -12.44
CA ILE A 151 -30.52 -2.77 -12.34
C ILE A 151 -30.11 -2.94 -10.87
N ASN A 152 -29.47 -4.07 -10.58
CA ASN A 152 -28.86 -4.32 -9.28
C ASN A 152 -27.60 -3.48 -9.16
N ASP A 153 -27.54 -2.60 -8.16
CA ASP A 153 -26.43 -1.69 -7.96
C ASP A 153 -25.32 -2.25 -7.06
N TYR A 154 -25.54 -3.39 -6.39
CA TYR A 154 -24.60 -3.98 -5.42
C TYR A 154 -24.10 -3.00 -4.33
N GLY A 155 -24.86 -1.94 -4.04
CA GLY A 155 -24.43 -0.88 -3.12
C GLY A 155 -23.38 0.09 -3.71
N LEU A 156 -23.16 0.09 -5.03
CA LEU A 156 -22.31 1.03 -5.74
C LEU A 156 -22.94 2.42 -5.90
N ARG A 157 -24.25 2.54 -5.70
CA ARG A 157 -24.91 3.85 -5.57
C ARG A 157 -24.44 4.51 -4.27
N SER A 158 -23.81 5.67 -4.35
CA SER A 158 -23.51 6.45 -3.15
C SER A 158 -24.81 7.06 -2.62
N ASN A 159 -25.08 6.91 -1.32
CA ASN A 159 -26.13 7.67 -0.64
C ASN A 159 -25.78 9.14 -0.47
#